data_AF-A0A1D8IS78-F1
#
_entry.id   AF-A0A1D8IS78-F1
#
_cell.length_a   1.000
_cell.length_b   1.000
_cell.length_c   1.000
_cell.angle_alpha   90.00
_cell.angle_beta   90.00
_cell.angle_gamma   90.00
#
_symmetry.space_group_name_H-M   'P 1'
#
loop_
_entity.id
_entity.type
_entity.pdbx_description
1 polymer ?
#
loop_
_entity_poly.entity_id
_entity_poly.type
_entity_poly.pdbx_seq_one_letter_code
_entity_poly.pdbx_strand_id
1 'polypeptide(L)'
;MARWDGPSKIYHWLLSFAISFELFSSTLMSDVSTNSAFPAPSSVGVFDAHQIGGITCALILAAYIRRAWRDPQVRDRLFPWLRPGAMRPVLREARALLRGHLPPAGAAVGLPGFIHGLGLLVMLGMAVTGVLNILLRPGVTIPFSLGFAPSFFIYSVESVVHNAISVMAWVYWIGHVAFAIIHEAAGQGVLRAMFAPSPPTVPDNAVQVRDRA
;
A
#
# COMPACT_ATOMS: atom_id res chain seq x y z
N MET A 1 -3.18 -3.98 23.84
CA MET A 1 -2.69 -3.93 22.45
C MET A 1 -2.52 -2.48 22.03
N ALA A 2 -1.40 -2.13 21.38
CA ALA A 2 -1.23 -0.81 20.79
C ALA A 2 -2.28 -0.60 19.69
N ARG A 3 -3.06 0.48 19.79
CA ARG A 3 -4.15 0.78 18.86
C ARG A 3 -3.63 1.54 17.64
N TRP A 4 -4.21 1.26 16.46
CA TRP A 4 -4.00 2.10 15.28
C TRP A 4 -4.69 3.44 15.47
N ASP A 5 -3.98 4.52 15.16
CA ASP A 5 -4.57 5.85 15.15
C ASP A 5 -5.55 6.01 13.98
N GLY A 6 -6.56 6.87 14.15
CA GLY A 6 -7.59 7.13 13.15
C GLY A 6 -7.01 7.50 11.77
N PRO A 7 -6.06 8.44 11.67
CA PRO A 7 -5.42 8.79 10.40
C PRO A 7 -4.78 7.58 9.69
N SER A 8 -4.01 6.74 10.40
CA SER A 8 -3.42 5.55 9.79
C SER A 8 -4.47 4.59 9.22
N LYS A 9 -5.62 4.44 9.87
CA LYS A 9 -6.73 3.64 9.34
C LYS A 9 -7.31 4.22 8.05
N ILE A 10 -7.51 5.53 8.00
CA ILE A 10 -8.04 6.21 6.81
C ILE A 10 -7.10 6.02 5.62
N TYR A 11 -5.80 6.26 5.82
CA TYR A 11 -4.80 6.02 4.76
C TYR A 11 -4.76 4.56 4.35
N HIS A 12 -4.87 3.63 5.31
CA HIS A 12 -4.97 2.21 4.99
C HIS A 12 -6.18 1.92 4.11
N TRP A 13 -7.39 2.41 4.44
CA TRP A 13 -8.58 2.17 3.63
C TRP A 13 -8.44 2.73 2.21
N LEU A 14 -7.98 3.99 2.10
CA LEU A 14 -7.78 4.65 0.82
C LEU A 14 -6.77 3.90 -0.05
N LEU A 15 -5.61 3.52 0.53
CA LEU A 15 -4.57 2.78 -0.18
C LEU A 15 -5.02 1.35 -0.52
N SER A 16 -5.70 0.65 0.40
CA SER A 16 -6.22 -0.70 0.14
C SER A 16 -7.19 -0.69 -1.04
N PHE A 17 -8.10 0.28 -1.10
CA PHE A 17 -9.04 0.41 -2.21
C PHE A 17 -8.31 0.76 -3.51
N ALA A 18 -7.48 1.80 -3.50
CA ALA A 18 -6.75 2.27 -4.68
C ALA A 18 -5.81 1.19 -5.24
N ILE A 19 -4.98 0.55 -4.40
CA ILE A 19 -4.06 -0.52 -4.83
C ILE A 19 -4.84 -1.72 -5.38
N SER A 20 -5.97 -2.09 -4.76
CA SER A 20 -6.79 -3.18 -5.28
C SER A 20 -7.34 -2.82 -6.66
N PHE A 21 -7.88 -1.61 -6.83
CA PHE A 21 -8.31 -1.13 -8.13
C PHE A 21 -7.18 -1.18 -9.18
N GLU A 22 -5.97 -0.72 -8.84
CA GLU A 22 -4.81 -0.75 -9.76
C GLU A 22 -4.41 -2.18 -10.15
N LEU A 23 -4.35 -3.10 -9.18
CA LEU A 23 -4.01 -4.50 -9.44
C LEU A 23 -5.05 -5.18 -10.32
N PHE A 24 -6.34 -5.05 -10.02
CA PHE A 24 -7.40 -5.67 -10.81
C PHE A 24 -7.61 -5.01 -12.18
N SER A 25 -7.48 -3.69 -12.29
CA SER A 25 -7.53 -3.03 -13.60
C SER A 25 -6.35 -3.45 -14.49
N SER A 26 -5.17 -3.70 -13.92
CA SER A 26 -4.01 -4.17 -14.69
C SER A 26 -4.25 -5.52 -15.38
N THR A 27 -4.98 -6.45 -14.76
CA THR A 27 -5.28 -7.77 -15.37
C THR A 27 -6.29 -7.66 -16.51
N LEU A 28 -7.16 -6.66 -16.46
CA LEU A 28 -8.12 -6.34 -17.52
C LEU A 28 -7.46 -5.62 -18.71
N MET A 29 -6.28 -5.02 -18.49
CA MET A 29 -5.50 -4.33 -19.55
C MET A 29 -4.49 -5.23 -20.24
N SER A 30 -3.94 -6.24 -19.55
CA SER A 30 -2.81 -7.07 -20.02
C SER A 30 -3.13 -7.99 -21.21
N ASP A 31 -4.31 -7.87 -21.81
CA ASP A 31 -4.91 -8.96 -22.57
C ASP A 31 -5.61 -8.51 -23.88
N VAL A 32 -5.06 -7.48 -24.53
CA VAL A 32 -5.63 -6.96 -25.79
C VAL A 32 -5.35 -7.88 -27.00
N SER A 33 -4.39 -8.82 -26.89
CA SER A 33 -4.08 -9.81 -27.94
C SER A 33 -4.61 -11.23 -27.69
N THR A 34 -5.11 -11.54 -26.47
CA THR A 34 -5.50 -12.91 -26.07
C THR A 34 -6.86 -13.00 -25.38
N ASN A 35 -7.47 -11.89 -24.94
CA ASN A 35 -8.79 -11.93 -24.29
C ASN A 35 -9.92 -11.83 -25.33
N SER A 36 -10.43 -12.98 -25.74
CA SER A 36 -11.66 -13.09 -26.53
C SER A 36 -12.93 -12.73 -25.73
N ALA A 37 -12.82 -12.49 -24.41
CA ALA A 37 -13.98 -12.17 -23.57
C ALA A 37 -14.37 -10.68 -23.55
N PHE A 38 -13.49 -9.77 -24.00
CA PHE A 38 -13.77 -8.33 -24.01
C PHE A 38 -13.34 -7.70 -25.34
N PRO A 39 -14.28 -7.29 -26.21
CA PRO A 39 -13.94 -6.66 -27.48
C PRO A 39 -13.21 -5.33 -27.26
N ALA A 40 -12.33 -5.00 -28.20
CA ALA A 40 -11.32 -3.93 -28.19
C ALA A 40 -11.72 -2.48 -27.75
N PRO A 41 -12.99 -2.04 -27.66
CA PRO A 41 -13.31 -0.73 -27.09
C PRO A 41 -13.18 -0.61 -25.57
N SER A 42 -13.34 -1.71 -24.81
CA SER A 42 -13.29 -1.65 -23.33
C SER A 42 -11.87 -1.54 -22.77
N SER A 43 -10.85 -1.98 -23.52
CA SER A 43 -9.46 -1.93 -23.07
C SER A 43 -8.90 -0.50 -23.01
N VAL A 44 -9.37 0.40 -23.87
CA VAL A 44 -9.00 1.83 -23.82
C VAL A 44 -9.56 2.49 -22.56
N GLY A 45 -10.84 2.27 -22.25
CA GLY A 45 -11.47 2.84 -21.05
C GLY A 45 -10.85 2.31 -19.74
N VAL A 46 -10.53 1.02 -19.68
CA VAL A 46 -9.82 0.42 -18.53
C VAL A 46 -8.41 0.97 -18.42
N PHE A 47 -7.71 1.11 -19.56
CA PHE A 47 -6.36 1.67 -19.60
C PHE A 47 -6.34 3.11 -19.07
N ASP A 48 -7.26 3.97 -19.50
CA ASP A 48 -7.38 5.34 -19.01
C ASP A 48 -7.75 5.38 -17.52
N ALA A 49 -8.67 4.51 -17.10
CA ALA A 49 -9.07 4.40 -15.70
C ALA A 49 -7.91 3.97 -14.79
N HIS A 50 -7.08 3.03 -15.24
CA HIS A 50 -5.86 2.63 -14.53
C HIS A 50 -4.84 3.76 -14.46
N GLN A 51 -4.66 4.56 -15.52
CA GLN A 51 -3.77 5.72 -15.43
C GLN A 51 -4.25 6.75 -14.41
N ILE A 52 -5.54 7.10 -14.43
CA ILE A 52 -6.14 8.06 -13.50
C ILE A 52 -6.11 7.52 -12.06
N GLY A 53 -6.46 6.24 -11.88
CA GLY A 53 -6.38 5.54 -10.61
C GLY A 53 -4.95 5.50 -10.08
N GLY A 54 -3.98 5.22 -10.94
CA GLY A 54 -2.55 5.16 -10.61
C GLY A 54 -2.02 6.50 -10.11
N ILE A 55 -2.36 7.61 -10.77
CA ILE A 55 -2.02 8.97 -10.29
C ILE A 55 -2.68 9.24 -8.93
N THR A 56 -3.95 8.90 -8.79
CA THR A 56 -4.69 9.09 -7.54
C THR A 56 -4.05 8.28 -6.39
N CYS A 57 -3.72 7.01 -6.65
CA CYS A 57 -3.03 6.12 -5.73
C CYS A 57 -1.65 6.67 -5.35
N ALA A 58 -0.88 7.16 -6.33
CA ALA A 58 0.42 7.78 -6.10
C ALA A 58 0.33 9.02 -5.20
N LEU A 59 -0.69 9.87 -5.36
CA LEU A 59 -0.91 11.04 -4.52
C LEU A 59 -1.27 10.66 -3.08
N ILE A 60 -2.17 9.68 -2.90
CA ILE A 60 -2.53 9.15 -1.56
C ILE A 60 -1.29 8.55 -0.89
N LEU A 61 -0.50 7.78 -1.62
CA LEU A 61 0.74 7.17 -1.14
C LEU A 61 1.77 8.23 -0.74
N ALA A 62 1.98 9.25 -1.58
CA ALA A 62 2.88 10.36 -1.28
C ALA A 62 2.45 11.13 -0.02
N ALA A 63 1.14 11.36 0.14
CA ALA A 63 0.59 11.97 1.35
C ALA A 63 0.83 11.11 2.60
N TYR A 64 0.67 9.78 2.49
CA TYR A 64 0.96 8.85 3.58
C TYR A 64 2.45 8.79 3.92
N ILE A 65 3.35 8.70 2.93
CA ILE A 65 4.80 8.71 3.13
C ILE A 65 5.24 10.00 3.81
N ARG A 66 4.73 11.15 3.36
CA ARG A 66 5.00 12.45 4.00
C ARG A 66 4.58 12.46 5.47
N ARG A 67 3.41 11.90 5.79
CA ARG A 67 2.96 11.74 7.18
C ARG A 67 3.89 10.82 7.96
N ALA A 68 4.21 9.64 7.42
CA ALA A 68 5.10 8.68 8.06
C ALA A 68 6.46 9.31 8.36
N TRP A 69 7.02 10.14 7.48
CA TRP A 69 8.28 10.84 7.72
C TRP A 69 8.22 11.90 8.82
N ARG A 70 7.04 12.51 9.05
CA ARG A 70 6.82 13.53 10.09
C ARG A 70 6.52 12.93 11.46
N ASP A 71 6.08 11.67 11.52
CA ASP A 71 5.78 10.96 12.77
C ASP A 71 6.82 9.85 13.01
N PRO A 72 7.78 10.07 13.93
CA PRO A 72 8.81 9.08 14.25
C PRO A 72 8.24 7.73 14.68
N GLN A 73 7.09 7.70 15.37
CA GLN A 73 6.51 6.43 15.84
C GLN A 73 6.03 5.58 14.64
N VAL A 74 5.43 6.22 13.64
CA VAL A 74 4.99 5.57 12.41
C VAL A 74 6.21 5.17 11.56
N ARG A 75 7.16 6.09 11.38
CA ARG A 75 8.40 5.81 10.63
C ARG A 75 9.15 4.62 11.19
N ASP A 76 9.40 4.60 12.49
CA ASP A 76 10.23 3.60 13.13
C ASP A 76 9.54 2.22 13.18
N ARG A 77 8.19 2.20 13.16
CA ARG A 77 7.40 0.97 12.99
C ARG A 77 7.54 0.39 11.59
N LEU A 78 7.47 1.23 10.55
CA LEU A 78 7.52 0.81 9.14
C LEU A 78 8.94 0.47 8.71
N PHE A 79 9.92 1.24 9.16
CA PHE A 79 11.32 1.17 8.72
C PHE A 79 12.25 0.91 9.92
N PRO A 80 12.11 -0.23 10.63
CA PRO A 80 12.89 -0.51 11.83
C PRO A 80 14.40 -0.60 11.57
N TRP A 81 14.84 -0.81 10.32
CA TRP A 81 16.26 -0.80 9.96
C TRP A 81 16.91 0.59 10.00
N LEU A 82 16.13 1.67 10.06
CA LEU A 82 16.65 3.02 10.24
C LEU A 82 17.10 3.29 11.68
N ARG A 83 16.78 2.40 12.63
CA ARG A 83 17.15 2.55 14.05
C ARG A 83 18.00 1.38 14.53
N PRO A 84 19.15 1.64 15.17
CA PRO A 84 19.94 0.58 15.79
C PRO A 84 19.11 -0.25 16.78
N GLY A 85 19.18 -1.57 16.65
CA GLY A 85 18.50 -2.51 17.55
C GLY A 85 17.02 -2.75 17.27
N ALA A 86 16.34 -1.94 16.45
CA ALA A 86 14.91 -2.08 16.16
C ALA A 86 14.57 -3.27 15.23
N MET A 87 15.58 -3.91 14.61
CA MET A 87 15.42 -5.18 13.88
C MET A 87 15.32 -6.41 14.79
N ARG A 88 15.69 -6.32 16.08
CA ARG A 88 15.64 -7.48 17.01
C ARG A 88 14.22 -8.06 17.16
N PRO A 89 13.16 -7.26 17.39
CA PRO A 89 11.79 -7.77 17.44
C PRO A 89 11.34 -8.42 16.13
N VAL A 90 11.71 -7.83 14.97
CA VAL A 90 11.39 -8.37 13.63
C VAL A 90 11.95 -9.77 13.46
N LEU A 91 13.24 -9.96 13.76
CA LEU A 91 13.90 -11.27 13.63
C LEU A 91 13.35 -12.30 14.61
N ARG A 92 13.03 -11.89 15.84
CA ARG A 92 12.42 -12.78 16.84
C ARG A 92 11.05 -13.26 16.38
N GLU A 93 10.21 -12.36 15.90
CA GLU A 93 8.86 -12.68 15.41
C GLU A 93 8.91 -13.49 14.12
N ALA A 94 9.84 -13.22 13.21
CA ALA A 94 10.05 -14.05 12.03
C ALA A 94 10.40 -15.50 12.40
N ARG A 95 11.30 -15.71 13.36
CA ARG A 95 11.63 -17.06 13.84
C ARG A 95 10.47 -17.74 14.55
N ALA A 96 9.67 -16.98 15.30
CA ALA A 96 8.46 -17.51 15.96
C ALA A 96 7.41 -17.93 14.93
N LEU A 97 7.21 -17.13 13.89
CA LEU A 97 6.30 -17.43 12.78
C LEU A 97 6.70 -18.70 12.04
N LEU A 98 8.00 -18.90 11.78
CA LEU A 98 8.52 -20.15 11.21
C LEU A 98 8.27 -21.38 12.09
N ARG A 99 7.98 -21.18 13.39
CA ARG A 99 7.58 -22.22 14.35
C ARG A 99 6.07 -22.25 14.57
N GLY A 100 5.27 -21.65 13.68
CA GLY A 100 3.81 -21.62 13.76
C GLY A 100 3.23 -20.64 14.78
N HIS A 101 4.04 -19.77 15.39
CA HIS A 101 3.56 -18.79 16.35
C HIS A 101 3.28 -17.45 15.66
N LEU A 102 2.00 -17.09 15.57
CA LEU A 102 1.56 -15.82 15.00
C LEU A 102 2.09 -14.64 15.84
N PRO A 103 2.69 -13.61 15.21
CA PRO A 103 3.10 -12.41 15.92
C PRO A 103 1.89 -11.69 16.52
N PRO A 104 2.08 -10.84 17.54
CA PRO A 104 0.99 -10.06 18.11
C PRO A 104 0.41 -9.08 17.08
N ALA A 105 -0.91 -9.07 16.95
CA ALA A 105 -1.63 -8.02 16.21
C ALA A 105 -1.49 -6.63 16.86
N GLY A 106 -1.69 -5.60 16.04
CA GLY A 106 -1.82 -4.22 16.49
C GLY A 106 -0.74 -3.28 15.96
N ALA A 107 -0.75 -2.06 16.48
CA ALA A 107 0.14 -0.98 16.08
C ALA A 107 1.49 -1.05 16.84
N ALA A 108 2.15 -2.21 16.83
CA ALA A 108 3.43 -2.43 17.48
C ALA A 108 4.59 -2.47 16.48
N VAL A 109 5.81 -2.19 16.96
CA VAL A 109 7.05 -2.43 16.20
C VAL A 109 7.30 -3.93 16.16
N GLY A 110 7.66 -4.47 15.00
CA GLY A 110 7.82 -5.91 14.82
C GLY A 110 7.72 -6.33 13.35
N LEU A 111 7.56 -7.62 13.11
CA LEU A 111 7.45 -8.20 11.78
C LEU A 111 6.29 -7.62 10.95
N PRO A 112 5.08 -7.38 11.49
CA PRO A 112 4.00 -6.78 10.71
C PRO A 112 4.34 -5.38 10.20
N GLY A 113 4.93 -4.54 11.06
CA GLY A 113 5.37 -3.19 10.68
C GLY A 113 6.46 -3.22 9.60
N PHE A 114 7.42 -4.13 9.72
CA PHE A 114 8.46 -4.36 8.72
C PHE A 114 7.89 -4.78 7.35
N ILE A 115 6.96 -5.74 7.33
CA ILE A 115 6.30 -6.21 6.09
C ILE A 115 5.51 -5.06 5.45
N HIS A 116 4.80 -4.25 6.24
CA HIS A 116 4.14 -3.04 5.74
C HIS A 116 5.13 -2.04 5.13
N GLY A 117 6.29 -1.84 5.75
CA GLY A 117 7.36 -1.01 5.20
C GLY A 117 7.87 -1.51 3.85
N LEU A 118 8.09 -2.83 3.71
CA LEU A 118 8.46 -3.43 2.42
C LEU A 118 7.35 -3.24 1.37
N GLY A 119 6.09 -3.44 1.76
CA GLY A 119 4.93 -3.17 0.91
C GLY A 119 4.91 -1.74 0.41
N LEU A 120 5.16 -0.76 1.28
CA LEU A 120 5.22 0.66 0.89
C LEU A 120 6.34 0.94 -0.11
N LEU A 121 7.49 0.28 0.01
CA LEU A 121 8.58 0.43 -0.95
C LEU A 121 8.20 -0.14 -2.32
N VAL A 122 7.53 -1.30 -2.35
CA VAL A 122 7.00 -1.89 -3.60
C VAL A 122 5.99 -0.95 -4.25
N MET A 123 5.03 -0.44 -3.48
CA MET A 123 4.02 0.49 -3.99
C MET A 123 4.62 1.83 -4.43
N LEU A 124 5.68 2.29 -3.78
CA LEU A 124 6.44 3.47 -4.22
C LEU A 124 7.13 3.21 -5.56
N GLY A 125 7.74 2.03 -5.74
CA GLY A 125 8.29 1.61 -7.03
C GLY A 125 7.24 1.57 -8.14
N MET A 126 6.06 1.02 -7.85
CA MET A 126 4.92 1.03 -8.78
C MET A 126 4.46 2.44 -9.12
N ALA A 127 4.32 3.32 -8.13
CA ALA A 127 3.91 4.71 -8.35
C ALA A 127 4.93 5.46 -9.22
N VAL A 128 6.23 5.33 -8.94
CA VAL A 128 7.29 5.99 -9.72
C VAL A 128 7.29 5.47 -11.16
N THR A 129 7.35 4.16 -11.36
CA THR A 129 7.39 3.57 -12.71
C THR A 129 6.08 3.78 -13.48
N GLY A 130 4.93 3.82 -12.80
CA GLY A 130 3.65 4.15 -13.42
C GLY A 130 3.59 5.60 -13.91
N VAL A 131 4.04 6.55 -13.10
CA VAL A 131 4.18 7.96 -13.51
C VAL A 131 5.16 8.10 -14.67
N LEU A 132 6.30 7.41 -14.63
CA LEU A 132 7.26 7.41 -15.74
C LEU A 132 6.65 6.86 -17.03
N ASN A 133 5.87 5.78 -16.97
CA ASN A 133 5.17 5.23 -18.14
C ASN A 133 4.12 6.20 -18.73
N ILE A 134 3.55 7.09 -17.92
CA ILE A 134 2.68 8.17 -18.39
C ILE A 134 3.51 9.25 -19.08
N LEU A 135 4.59 9.71 -18.45
CA LEU A 135 5.43 10.79 -18.95
C LEU A 135 6.24 10.43 -20.21
N LEU A 136 6.63 9.16 -20.34
CA LEU A 136 7.52 8.66 -21.39
C LEU A 136 6.76 8.04 -22.58
N ARG A 137 5.42 8.04 -22.57
CA ARG A 137 4.62 7.41 -23.63
C ARG A 137 4.81 8.13 -24.98
N PRO A 138 5.27 7.44 -26.03
CA PRO A 138 5.39 8.04 -27.36
C PRO A 138 4.01 8.32 -27.99
N GLY A 139 3.89 9.43 -28.71
CA GLY A 139 2.76 9.69 -29.63
C GLY A 139 1.41 10.01 -28.98
N VAL A 140 1.33 10.16 -27.66
CA VAL A 140 0.10 10.53 -26.96
C VAL A 140 0.29 11.84 -26.21
N THR A 141 -0.39 12.90 -26.65
CA THR A 141 -0.58 14.14 -25.89
C THR A 141 -1.69 13.93 -24.87
N ILE A 142 -1.37 13.24 -23.78
CA ILE A 142 -2.17 13.29 -22.55
C ILE A 142 -1.92 14.66 -21.87
N PRO A 143 -2.88 15.21 -21.12
CA PRO A 143 -2.76 16.54 -20.50
C PRO A 143 -1.59 16.68 -19.50
N PHE A 144 -0.90 15.59 -19.20
CA PHE A 144 0.27 15.52 -18.32
C PHE A 144 1.57 15.10 -19.03
N SER A 145 1.55 14.89 -20.36
CA SER A 145 2.77 14.63 -21.12
C SER A 145 3.59 15.91 -21.23
N LEU A 146 4.86 15.88 -20.81
CA LEU A 146 5.77 17.03 -20.87
C LEU A 146 6.27 17.34 -22.29
N GLY A 147 5.64 16.80 -23.35
CA GLY A 147 6.11 16.93 -24.73
C GLY A 147 7.46 16.24 -24.98
N PHE A 148 7.95 15.47 -24.00
CA PHE A 148 9.15 14.68 -24.13
C PHE A 148 8.78 13.40 -24.89
N ALA A 149 9.33 13.22 -26.09
CA ALA A 149 9.16 11.99 -26.88
C ALA A 149 10.45 11.16 -26.75
N PRO A 150 10.65 10.43 -25.64
CA PRO A 150 11.78 9.50 -25.54
C PRO A 150 11.62 8.41 -26.61
N SER A 151 12.73 7.76 -26.97
CA SER A 151 12.68 6.65 -27.91
C SER A 151 11.74 5.55 -27.39
N PHE A 152 11.05 4.88 -28.32
CA PHE A 152 10.20 3.72 -28.01
C PHE A 152 10.90 2.67 -27.14
N PHE A 153 12.23 2.56 -27.27
CA PHE A 153 13.07 1.70 -26.45
C PHE A 153 13.00 2.04 -24.95
N ILE A 154 13.13 3.32 -24.57
CA ILE A 154 13.11 3.74 -23.16
C ILE A 154 11.74 3.43 -22.54
N TYR A 155 10.66 3.78 -23.25
CA TYR A 155 9.30 3.45 -22.81
C TYR A 155 9.10 1.94 -22.61
N SER A 156 9.62 1.12 -23.54
CA SER A 156 9.49 -0.34 -23.46
C SER A 156 10.22 -0.92 -22.24
N VAL A 157 11.44 -0.44 -21.95
CA VAL A 157 12.20 -0.87 -20.77
C VAL A 157 11.46 -0.51 -19.47
N GLU A 158 10.98 0.73 -19.35
CA GLU A 158 10.22 1.18 -18.17
C GLU A 158 8.91 0.38 -17.99
N SER A 159 8.22 0.07 -19.09
CA SER A 159 7.01 -0.76 -19.05
C SER A 159 7.30 -2.18 -18.55
N VAL A 160 8.43 -2.78 -18.97
CA VAL A 160 8.87 -4.09 -18.46
C VAL A 160 9.21 -4.03 -16.97
N VAL A 161 9.88 -2.98 -16.52
CA VAL A 161 10.21 -2.80 -15.09
C VAL A 161 8.95 -2.63 -14.26
N HIS A 162 8.00 -1.80 -14.71
CA HIS A 162 6.71 -1.62 -14.04
C HIS A 162 5.95 -2.96 -13.92
N ASN A 163 5.91 -3.74 -15.00
CA ASN A 163 5.29 -5.06 -14.99
C ASN A 163 6.01 -6.01 -14.02
N ALA A 164 7.35 -6.02 -13.98
CA ALA A 164 8.10 -6.85 -13.05
C ALA A 164 7.82 -6.51 -11.58
N ILE A 165 7.74 -5.22 -11.23
CA ILE A 165 7.39 -4.78 -9.88
C ILE A 165 5.93 -5.12 -9.56
N SER A 166 5.02 -5.12 -10.56
CA SER A 166 3.62 -5.48 -10.37
C SER A 166 3.44 -6.91 -9.82
N VAL A 167 4.32 -7.84 -10.21
CA VAL A 167 4.34 -9.21 -9.67
C VAL A 167 4.63 -9.17 -8.17
N MET A 168 5.58 -8.35 -7.74
CA MET A 168 5.89 -8.17 -6.31
C MET A 168 4.71 -7.53 -5.56
N ALA A 169 4.02 -6.57 -6.19
CA ALA A 169 2.85 -5.93 -5.63
C ALA A 169 1.70 -6.93 -5.43
N TRP A 170 1.45 -7.81 -6.39
CA TRP A 170 0.50 -8.93 -6.26
C TRP A 170 0.87 -9.89 -5.13
N VAL A 171 2.13 -10.33 -5.06
CA VAL A 171 2.61 -11.22 -3.99
C VAL A 171 2.40 -10.57 -2.61
N TYR A 172 2.77 -9.30 -2.47
CA TYR A 172 2.52 -8.55 -1.24
C TYR A 172 1.03 -8.47 -0.91
N TRP A 173 0.19 -8.09 -1.88
CA TRP A 173 -1.25 -7.91 -1.64
C TRP A 173 -1.92 -9.23 -1.21
N ILE A 174 -1.64 -10.33 -1.92
CA ILE A 174 -2.19 -11.65 -1.59
C ILE A 174 -1.71 -12.09 -0.21
N GLY A 175 -0.41 -12.01 0.05
CA GLY A 175 0.17 -12.36 1.35
C GLY A 175 -0.42 -11.53 2.49
N HIS A 176 -0.54 -10.21 2.29
CA HIS A 176 -1.09 -9.29 3.28
C HIS A 176 -2.55 -9.62 3.63
N VAL A 177 -3.41 -9.83 2.62
CA VAL A 177 -4.81 -10.21 2.81
C VAL A 177 -4.92 -11.58 3.49
N ALA A 178 -4.13 -12.57 3.06
CA ALA A 178 -4.13 -13.90 3.67
C ALA A 178 -3.75 -13.84 5.16
N PHE A 179 -2.69 -13.10 5.51
CA PHE A 179 -2.30 -12.93 6.91
C PHE A 179 -3.37 -12.19 7.73
N ALA A 180 -4.02 -11.17 7.17
CA ALA A 180 -5.11 -10.48 7.86
C ALA A 180 -6.26 -11.46 8.20
N ILE A 181 -6.63 -12.35 7.27
CA ILE A 181 -7.63 -13.40 7.50
C ILE A 181 -7.16 -14.39 8.56
N ILE A 182 -5.90 -14.85 8.52
CA ILE A 182 -5.33 -15.77 9.51
C ILE A 182 -5.36 -15.13 10.92
N HIS A 183 -4.98 -13.87 11.05
CA HIS A 183 -5.04 -13.16 12.32
C HIS A 183 -6.47 -12.99 12.85
N GLU A 184 -7.44 -12.72 11.96
CA GLU A 184 -8.85 -12.67 12.34
C GLU A 184 -9.35 -14.04 12.83
N ALA A 185 -9.07 -15.11 12.07
CA ALA A 185 -9.44 -16.48 12.42
C ALA A 185 -8.79 -16.97 13.73
N ALA A 186 -7.58 -16.48 14.03
CA ALA A 186 -6.89 -16.72 15.30
C ALA A 186 -7.45 -15.91 16.48
N GLY A 187 -8.54 -15.16 16.30
CA GLY A 187 -9.21 -14.39 17.35
C GLY A 187 -8.51 -13.09 17.72
N GLN A 188 -7.54 -12.62 16.92
CA GLN A 188 -6.83 -11.38 17.20
C GLN A 188 -7.60 -10.12 16.73
N GLY A 189 -8.71 -10.29 16.01
CA GLY A 189 -9.65 -9.21 15.67
C GLY A 189 -9.06 -8.09 14.81
N VAL A 190 -8.09 -8.40 13.94
CA VAL A 190 -7.34 -7.40 13.14
C VAL A 190 -8.25 -6.69 12.14
N LEU A 191 -9.15 -7.39 11.45
CA LEU A 191 -10.02 -6.78 10.46
C LEU A 191 -11.01 -5.84 11.14
N ARG A 192 -11.67 -6.33 12.19
CA ARG A 192 -12.58 -5.50 12.99
C ARG A 192 -11.85 -4.28 13.54
N ALA A 193 -10.65 -4.44 14.08
CA ALA A 193 -9.90 -3.33 14.67
C ALA A 193 -9.41 -2.33 13.62
N MET A 194 -9.10 -2.75 12.39
CA MET A 194 -8.65 -1.87 11.31
C MET A 194 -9.80 -1.11 10.63
N PHE A 195 -10.94 -1.78 10.41
CA PHE A 195 -12.07 -1.22 9.66
C PHE A 195 -13.19 -0.64 10.54
N ALA A 196 -13.19 -0.89 11.85
CA ALA A 196 -14.11 -0.20 12.76
C ALA A 196 -13.67 1.26 13.02
N PRO A 197 -14.63 2.18 13.20
CA PRO A 197 -14.35 3.55 13.64
C PRO A 197 -13.50 3.55 14.91
N SER A 198 -12.54 4.46 14.99
CA SER A 198 -11.87 4.72 16.26
C SER A 198 -12.86 5.38 17.23
N PRO A 199 -12.94 4.95 18.50
CA PRO A 199 -13.78 5.64 19.47
C PRO A 199 -13.34 7.10 19.60
N PRO A 200 -14.27 8.03 19.87
CA PRO A 200 -13.95 9.44 20.00
C PRO A 200 -12.88 9.63 21.08
N THR A 201 -11.87 10.46 20.77
CA THR A 201 -10.92 10.93 21.77
C THR A 201 -11.67 11.75 22.79
N VAL A 202 -11.91 11.20 23.99
CA VAL A 202 -12.42 11.98 25.10
C VAL A 202 -11.33 12.97 25.48
N PRO A 203 -11.57 14.30 25.41
CA PRO A 203 -10.57 15.26 25.81
C PRO A 203 -10.27 15.12 27.31
N ASP A 204 -8.99 15.23 27.69
CA ASP A 204 -8.46 14.95 29.05
C ASP A 204 -9.16 15.75 30.16
N ASN A 205 -9.80 16.86 29.81
CA ASN A 205 -10.56 17.71 30.72
C ASN A 205 -11.87 17.06 31.24
N ALA A 206 -12.42 16.06 30.55
CA ALA A 206 -13.64 15.39 31.00
C ALA A 206 -13.41 14.36 32.12
N VAL A 207 -12.18 13.85 32.26
CA VAL A 207 -11.80 12.91 33.33
C VAL A 207 -11.57 13.67 34.64
N GLN A 208 -10.91 14.83 34.59
CA GLN A 208 -10.60 15.62 35.79
C GLN A 208 -11.82 16.20 36.52
N VAL A 209 -12.95 16.41 35.84
CA VAL A 209 -14.17 16.95 36.47
C VAL A 209 -14.93 15.87 37.25
N ARG A 210 -14.80 14.59 36.87
CA ARG A 210 -15.45 13.48 37.58
C ARG A 210 -14.74 13.09 38.86
N ASP A 211 -13.43 13.29 38.94
CA ASP A 211 -12.64 12.96 40.14
C ASP A 211 -12.58 14.09 41.19
N ARG A 212 -13.31 15.19 40.95
CA ARG A 212 -13.37 16.36 41.84
C ARG A 212 -14.77 16.67 42.37
N ALA A 213 -15.74 15.78 42.16
CA ALA A 213 -17.12 15.92 42.63
C ALA A 213 -17.43 14.91 43.74
#